data_AF-A0A4Q7IZX0-F1
#
_entry.id   AF-A0A4Q7IZX0-F1
#
_cell.length_a   1.000
_cell.length_b   1.000
_cell.length_c   1.000
_cell.angle_alpha   90.00
_cell.angle_beta   90.00
_cell.angle_gamma   90.00
#
_symmetry.space_group_name_H-M   'P 1'
#
loop_
_entity.id
_entity.type
_entity.pdbx_description
1 polymer ?
#
loop_
_entity_poly.entity_id
_entity_poly.type
_entity_poly.pdbx_seq_one_letter_code
_entity_poly.pdbx_strand_id
1 'polypeptide(L)'
;MTRRFDPDQIAELAKKVGGLKESYGKAGTELGDGNPGEAYGHLKNAASAGQTMQGFYKGVNAELNAAAKLVEAASQALAYAAERMRTDEDQAVHTLRTTDSERA
;
A
#
# COMPACT_ATOMS: atom_id res chain seq x y z
N MET A 1 18.44 -8.53 -25.65
CA MET A 1 18.00 -9.13 -24.37
C MET A 1 16.65 -8.52 -24.02
N THR A 2 15.57 -9.30 -24.04
CA THR A 2 14.29 -8.90 -23.46
C THR A 2 14.40 -9.10 -21.96
N ARG A 3 14.35 -7.99 -21.19
CA ARG A 3 14.37 -8.03 -19.72
C ARG A 3 13.21 -8.91 -19.24
N ARG A 4 13.47 -9.81 -18.29
CA ARG A 4 12.42 -10.65 -17.68
C ARG A 4 11.52 -9.84 -16.72
N PHE A 5 12.07 -8.77 -16.15
CA PHE A 5 11.37 -7.79 -15.32
C PHE A 5 11.90 -6.39 -15.63
N ASP A 6 11.00 -5.47 -15.93
CA ASP A 6 11.34 -4.08 -16.28
C ASP A 6 11.22 -3.19 -15.03
N PRO A 7 12.30 -2.50 -14.59
CA PRO A 7 12.25 -1.64 -13.41
C PRO A 7 11.20 -0.53 -13.51
N ASP A 8 10.90 -0.06 -14.72
CA ASP A 8 9.86 0.96 -14.94
C ASP A 8 8.46 0.37 -14.69
N GLN A 9 8.22 -0.88 -15.09
CA GLN A 9 6.97 -1.58 -14.82
C GLN A 9 6.79 -1.90 -13.33
N ILE A 10 7.88 -2.22 -12.62
CA ILE A 10 7.87 -2.43 -11.16
C ILE A 10 7.59 -1.12 -10.43
N ALA A 11 8.18 -0.01 -10.87
CA ALA A 11 7.90 1.31 -10.30
C ALA A 11 6.45 1.76 -10.54
N GLU A 12 5.88 1.49 -11.72
CA GLU A 12 4.47 1.76 -12.00
C GLU A 12 3.53 0.85 -11.18
N LEU A 13 3.91 -0.40 -10.96
CA LEU A 13 3.18 -1.28 -10.04
C LEU A 13 3.25 -0.74 -8.60
N ALA A 14 4.41 -0.27 -8.14
CA ALA A 14 4.57 0.33 -6.82
C ALA A 14 3.65 1.55 -6.64
N LYS A 15 3.51 2.41 -7.66
CA LYS A 15 2.57 3.55 -7.63
C LYS A 15 1.12 3.10 -7.56
N LYS A 16 0.72 2.12 -8.38
CA LYS A 16 -0.65 1.57 -8.37
C LYS A 16 -0.99 0.95 -7.01
N VAL A 17 -0.06 0.18 -6.44
CA VAL A 17 -0.19 -0.40 -5.10
C VAL A 17 -0.25 0.71 -4.07
N GLY A 18 0.62 1.72 -4.13
CA GLY A 18 0.57 2.89 -3.26
C GLY A 18 -0.78 3.62 -3.29
N GLY A 19 -1.41 3.74 -4.46
CA GLY A 19 -2.76 4.33 -4.61
C GLY A 19 -3.88 3.55 -3.91
N LEU A 20 -3.71 2.24 -3.68
CA LEU A 20 -4.67 1.46 -2.88
C LEU A 20 -4.72 1.93 -1.42
N LYS A 21 -3.62 2.50 -0.88
CA LYS A 21 -3.60 3.10 0.47
C LYS A 21 -4.65 4.20 0.62
N GLU A 22 -4.75 5.10 -0.36
CA GLU A 22 -5.77 6.17 -0.36
C GLU A 22 -7.18 5.59 -0.43
N SER A 23 -7.35 4.50 -1.17
CA SER A 23 -8.63 3.79 -1.29
C SER A 23 -9.08 3.21 0.05
N TYR A 24 -8.17 2.56 0.79
CA TYR A 24 -8.44 2.04 2.14
C TYR A 24 -8.69 3.15 3.17
N GLY A 25 -7.92 4.24 3.11
CA GLY A 25 -8.12 5.40 4.00
C GLY A 25 -9.46 6.11 3.75
N LYS A 26 -9.84 6.26 2.48
CA LYS A 26 -11.14 6.80 2.07
C LYS A 26 -12.28 5.87 2.49
N ALA A 27 -12.15 4.57 2.26
CA ALA A 27 -13.13 3.59 2.71
C ALA A 27 -13.34 3.66 4.22
N GLY A 28 -12.28 3.78 5.03
CA GLY A 28 -12.42 3.93 6.49
C GLY A 28 -13.10 5.24 6.92
N THR A 29 -12.85 6.33 6.19
CA THR A 29 -13.48 7.63 6.45
C THR A 29 -14.97 7.63 6.05
N GLU A 30 -15.31 7.04 4.91
CA GLU A 30 -16.69 6.89 4.43
C GLU A 30 -17.49 5.92 5.29
N LEU A 31 -16.85 4.88 5.81
CA LEU A 31 -17.45 3.94 6.76
C LEU A 31 -17.78 4.64 8.09
N GLY A 32 -16.98 5.64 8.47
CA GLY A 32 -17.13 6.41 9.70
C GLY A 32 -16.90 5.57 10.97
N ASP A 33 -17.21 6.17 12.12
CA ASP A 33 -16.94 5.59 13.44
C ASP A 33 -17.96 4.51 13.84
N GLY A 34 -18.98 4.31 13.00
CA GLY A 34 -20.18 3.55 13.34
C GLY A 34 -20.96 4.14 14.50
N ASN A 35 -20.82 5.45 14.77
CA ASN A 35 -21.56 6.12 15.83
C ASN A 35 -23.05 6.17 15.42
N PRO A 36 -23.94 5.44 16.11
CA PRO A 36 -25.34 5.41 15.73
C PRO A 36 -26.09 6.70 16.11
N GLY A 37 -25.45 7.64 16.82
CA GLY A 37 -26.12 8.84 17.32
C GLY A 37 -27.32 8.49 18.20
N GLU A 38 -28.45 9.16 17.98
CA GLU A 38 -29.71 8.87 18.67
C GLU A 38 -30.50 7.71 18.06
N ALA A 39 -30.00 7.07 16.98
CA ALA A 39 -30.78 6.09 16.20
C ALA A 39 -31.25 4.88 17.01
N TYR A 40 -30.54 4.52 18.08
CA TYR A 40 -30.95 3.44 18.98
C TYR A 40 -31.72 3.93 20.24
N GLY A 41 -31.84 5.23 20.48
CA GLY A 41 -32.57 5.77 21.65
C GLY A 41 -32.06 5.27 23.01
N HIS A 42 -32.72 5.69 24.10
CA HIS A 42 -32.31 5.38 25.48
C HIS A 42 -32.76 4.00 25.98
N LEU A 43 -33.36 3.16 25.13
CA LEU A 43 -33.79 1.82 25.52
C LEU A 43 -32.56 0.91 25.70
N LYS A 44 -32.47 0.27 26.86
CA LYS A 44 -31.29 -0.52 27.30
C LYS A 44 -30.83 -1.57 26.26
N ASN A 45 -31.76 -2.22 25.55
CA ASN A 45 -31.48 -3.22 24.52
C ASN A 45 -30.98 -2.60 23.20
N ALA A 46 -31.39 -1.37 22.90
CA ALA A 46 -30.99 -0.66 21.71
C ALA A 46 -29.63 0.05 21.92
N ALA A 47 -29.36 0.56 23.13
CA ALA A 47 -28.04 1.05 23.51
C ALA A 47 -26.94 -0.03 23.36
N SER A 48 -27.22 -1.28 23.75
CA SER A 48 -26.29 -2.41 23.55
C SER A 48 -26.08 -2.76 22.06
N ALA A 49 -27.11 -2.64 21.23
CA ALA A 49 -26.98 -2.82 19.78
C ALA A 49 -26.12 -1.72 19.16
N GLY A 50 -26.30 -0.47 19.59
CA GLY A 50 -25.48 0.67 19.18
C GLY A 50 -24.00 0.51 19.52
N GLN A 51 -23.68 0.06 20.74
CA GLN A 51 -22.31 -0.23 21.15
C GLN A 51 -21.67 -1.38 20.35
N THR A 52 -22.42 -2.44 20.10
CA THR A 52 -21.96 -3.59 19.30
C THR A 52 -21.62 -3.14 17.88
N MET A 53 -22.50 -2.32 17.28
CA MET A 53 -22.30 -1.84 15.94
C MET A 53 -21.12 -0.87 15.86
N GLN A 54 -21.02 0.08 16.78
CA GLN A 54 -19.86 0.96 16.89
C GLN A 54 -18.55 0.18 17.06
N GLY A 55 -18.56 -0.91 17.84
CA GLY A 55 -17.42 -1.82 18.00
C GLY A 55 -17.05 -2.51 16.69
N PHE A 56 -18.04 -3.00 15.94
CA PHE A 56 -17.84 -3.60 14.62
C PHE A 56 -17.19 -2.62 13.64
N TYR A 57 -17.73 -1.40 13.50
CA TYR A 57 -17.19 -0.36 12.63
C TYR A 57 -15.76 0.04 13.00
N LYS A 58 -15.47 0.19 14.31
CA LYS A 58 -14.09 0.41 14.79
C LYS A 58 -13.15 -0.73 14.41
N GLY A 59 -13.59 -1.98 14.53
CA GLY A 59 -12.84 -3.16 14.12
C GLY A 59 -12.52 -3.15 12.63
N VAL A 60 -13.51 -2.89 11.78
CA VAL A 60 -13.32 -2.79 10.32
C VAL A 60 -12.34 -1.67 9.97
N ASN A 61 -12.44 -0.50 10.59
CA ASN A 61 -11.49 0.59 10.36
C ASN A 61 -10.06 0.25 10.80
N ALA A 62 -9.90 -0.55 11.86
CA ALA A 62 -8.57 -1.03 12.26
C ALA A 62 -7.96 -1.97 11.20
N GLU A 63 -8.76 -2.88 10.64
CA GLU A 63 -8.32 -3.78 9.56
C GLU A 63 -8.00 -3.02 8.27
N LEU A 64 -8.82 -2.04 7.88
CA LEU A 64 -8.55 -1.16 6.73
C LEU A 64 -7.24 -0.39 6.90
N ASN A 65 -6.97 0.12 8.11
CA ASN A 65 -5.70 0.77 8.43
C ASN A 65 -4.50 -0.20 8.39
N ALA A 66 -4.67 -1.44 8.86
CA ALA A 66 -3.64 -2.45 8.77
C ALA A 66 -3.32 -2.82 7.31
N ALA A 67 -4.36 -2.99 6.49
CA ALA A 67 -4.23 -3.22 5.06
C ALA A 67 -3.50 -2.06 4.36
N ALA A 68 -3.86 -0.80 4.69
CA ALA A 68 -3.20 0.39 4.16
C ALA A 68 -1.68 0.40 4.45
N LYS A 69 -1.27 0.00 5.66
CA LYS A 69 0.15 -0.11 6.06
C LYS A 69 0.89 -1.21 5.29
N LEU A 70 0.27 -2.37 5.11
CA LEU A 70 0.87 -3.48 4.34
C LEU A 70 1.08 -3.08 2.88
N VAL A 71 0.11 -2.41 2.29
CA VAL A 71 0.16 -1.90 0.92
C VAL A 71 1.24 -0.83 0.76
N GLU A 72 1.38 0.07 1.73
CA GLU A 72 2.46 1.05 1.77
C GLU A 72 3.85 0.37 1.84
N ALA A 73 4.02 -0.61 2.73
CA ALA A 73 5.26 -1.35 2.84
C ALA A 73 5.59 -2.11 1.55
N ALA A 74 4.59 -2.72 0.91
CA ALA A 74 4.75 -3.40 -0.37
C ALA A 74 5.15 -2.41 -1.49
N SER A 75 4.52 -1.25 -1.54
CA SER A 75 4.86 -0.17 -2.50
C SER A 75 6.32 0.29 -2.31
N GLN A 76 6.75 0.52 -1.07
CA GLN A 76 8.12 0.91 -0.75
C GLN A 76 9.13 -0.17 -1.13
N ALA A 77 8.84 -1.44 -0.83
CA ALA A 77 9.70 -2.56 -1.18
C ALA A 77 9.84 -2.71 -2.71
N LEU A 78 8.75 -2.55 -3.46
CA LEU A 78 8.77 -2.58 -4.93
C LEU A 78 9.57 -1.40 -5.50
N ALA A 79 9.40 -0.19 -4.97
CA ALA A 79 10.16 0.98 -5.39
C ALA A 79 11.67 0.79 -5.13
N TYR A 80 12.03 0.30 -3.95
CA TYR A 80 13.43 -0.01 -3.60
C TYR A 80 14.03 -1.09 -4.50
N ALA A 81 13.26 -2.14 -4.80
CA ALA A 81 13.70 -3.19 -5.73
C ALA A 81 13.93 -2.64 -7.15
N ALA A 82 13.04 -1.79 -7.65
CA ALA A 82 13.18 -1.15 -8.96
C ALA A 82 14.42 -0.23 -9.03
N GLU A 83 14.69 0.54 -7.98
CA GLU A 83 15.87 1.39 -7.89
C GLU A 83 17.16 0.57 -7.87
N ARG A 84 17.21 -0.48 -7.05
CA ARG A 84 18.37 -1.37 -6.98
C ARG A 84 18.65 -2.05 -8.33
N MET A 85 17.62 -2.50 -9.03
CA MET A 85 17.77 -3.06 -10.38
C MET A 85 18.39 -2.06 -11.37
N ARG A 86 18.01 -0.77 -11.30
CA ARG A 86 18.61 0.25 -12.16
C ARG A 86 20.09 0.48 -11.81
N THR A 87 20.42 0.56 -10.53
CA THR A 87 21.81 0.75 -10.08
C THR A 87 22.72 -0.41 -10.47
N ASP A 88 22.25 -1.66 -10.29
CA ASP A 88 23.01 -2.85 -10.65
C ASP A 88 23.24 -2.92 -12.18
N GLU A 89 22.27 -2.49 -12.99
CA GLU A 89 22.42 -2.39 -14.44
C GLU A 89 23.43 -1.31 -14.86
N ASP A 90 23.36 -0.11 -14.28
CA ASP A 90 24.30 0.98 -14.58
C ASP A 90 25.75 0.58 -14.24
N GLN A 91 25.95 -0.12 -13.13
CA GLN A 91 27.27 -0.64 -12.77
C GLN A 91 27.77 -1.69 -13.77
N ALA A 92 26.91 -2.65 -14.16
CA ALA A 92 27.28 -3.68 -15.13
C ALA A 92 27.65 -3.07 -16.50
N VAL A 93 26.89 -2.09 -16.99
CA VAL A 93 27.19 -1.37 -18.24
C VAL A 93 28.53 -0.63 -18.12
N HIS A 94 28.77 0.04 -16.99
CA HIS A 94 30.04 0.74 -16.77
C HIS A 94 31.23 -0.23 -16.79
N THR A 95 31.14 -1.37 -16.10
CA THR A 95 32.23 -2.36 -16.06
C THR A 95 32.50 -2.97 -17.44
N LEU A 96 31.45 -3.34 -18.18
CA LEU A 96 31.59 -3.88 -19.54
C LEU A 96 32.23 -2.86 -20.49
N ARG A 97 31.81 -1.59 -20.43
CA ARG A 97 32.39 -0.51 -21.25
C ARG A 97 33.86 -0.24 -20.93
N THR A 98 34.25 -0.30 -19.66
CA THR A 98 35.65 -0.15 -19.24
C THR A 98 36.50 -1.31 -19.75
N THR A 99 35.97 -2.54 -19.70
CA THR A 99 36.69 -3.75 -20.18
C THR A 99 36.93 -3.73 -21.69
N ASP A 100 35.97 -3.24 -22.48
CA ASP A 100 36.14 -3.07 -23.93
C ASP A 100 37.13 -1.95 -24.28
N SER A 101 37.22 -0.90 -23.44
CA SER A 101 38.15 0.21 -23.66
C SER A 101 39.60 -0.12 -23.29
N GLU A 102 39.84 -1.07 -22.38
CA GLU A 102 41.18 -1.57 -22.05
C GLU A 102 41.71 -2.63 -23.03
N ARG A 103 40.84 -3.16 -23.91
CA ARG A 103 41.18 -4.17 -24.92
C ARG A 103 41.31 -3.61 -26.35
N ALA A 104 41.01 -2.33 -26.55
CA ALA A 104 41.18 -1.60 -27.81
C ALA A 104 42.52 -0.86 -27.85
#